data_AF-A0A2E4ZXN0-F1
#
_entry.id   AF-A0A2E4ZXN0-F1
#
_cell.length_a   1.000
_cell.length_b   1.000
_cell.length_c   1.000
_cell.angle_alpha   90.00
_cell.angle_beta   90.00
_cell.angle_gamma   90.00
#
_symmetry.space_group_name_H-M   'P 1'
#
loop_
_entity.id
_entity.type
_entity.pdbx_description
1 polymer ?
#
loop_
_entity_poly.entity_id
_entity_poly.type
_entity_poly.pdbx_seq_one_letter_code
_entity_poly.pdbx_strand_id
1 'polypeptide(L)'
;MLGCVILNKKERGVTITVGLTIGIILSFGLVSRWKEDRDAYQKKLPGNYDSNQTAYGKTLSEPPPESIQEEYPGGRVLYHVNEANASVTLPGKASPKNIWILTTNNGSYKFVRVEQAAADGNATDTLSLYRGAEIFVWTSPGTSEDELRDALPEDRYNLLGKNELRGCYLVQFREVSPEGLPEALGELLAKPMIDKVEPCLIE
;
A
#
# COMPACT_ATOMS: atom_id res chain seq x y z
N MET A 1 48.29 -35.07 -9.37
CA MET A 1 48.68 -34.81 -7.96
C MET A 1 48.21 -33.42 -7.59
N LEU A 2 47.07 -33.29 -6.92
CA LEU A 2 46.68 -32.02 -6.29
C LEU A 2 47.42 -31.95 -4.96
N GLY A 3 48.46 -31.12 -4.90
CA GLY A 3 49.23 -30.90 -3.67
C GLY A 3 48.32 -30.29 -2.60
N CYS A 4 48.20 -30.97 -1.46
CA CYS A 4 47.49 -30.45 -0.31
C CYS A 4 48.36 -29.34 0.31
N VAL A 5 48.02 -28.08 0.02
CA VAL A 5 48.73 -26.92 0.57
C VAL A 5 48.29 -26.72 2.02
N ILE A 6 49.19 -27.00 2.97
CA ILE A 6 48.95 -26.79 4.40
C ILE A 6 49.19 -25.30 4.71
N LEU A 7 48.12 -24.50 4.75
CA LEU A 7 48.18 -23.08 5.09
C LEU A 7 48.42 -22.87 6.59
N ASN A 8 49.34 -21.97 6.96
CA ASN A 8 49.58 -21.53 8.34
C ASN A 8 48.40 -20.68 8.86
N LYS A 9 48.22 -20.56 10.19
CA LYS A 9 47.14 -19.78 10.83
C LYS A 9 47.02 -18.35 10.28
N LYS A 10 48.14 -17.66 10.02
CA LYS A 10 48.14 -16.31 9.42
C LYS A 10 47.65 -16.31 7.97
N GLU A 11 48.08 -17.27 7.16
CA GLU A 11 47.70 -17.40 5.75
C GLU A 11 46.23 -17.81 5.60
N ARG A 12 45.72 -18.65 6.51
CA ARG A 12 44.29 -18.96 6.61
C ARG A 12 43.47 -17.70 6.93
N GLY A 13 43.93 -16.88 7.88
CA GLY A 13 43.27 -15.61 8.21
C GLY A 13 43.19 -14.67 7.01
N VAL A 14 44.29 -14.50 6.29
CA VAL A 14 44.33 -13.67 5.07
C VAL A 14 43.41 -14.22 3.98
N THR A 15 43.45 -15.53 3.74
CA THR A 15 42.62 -16.18 2.71
C THR A 15 41.12 -16.02 3.01
N ILE A 16 40.72 -16.20 4.28
CA ILE A 16 39.34 -16.00 4.72
C ILE A 16 38.93 -14.54 4.54
N THR A 17 39.75 -13.57 4.95
CA THR A 17 39.44 -12.14 4.79
C THR A 17 39.31 -11.74 3.33
N VAL A 18 40.19 -12.22 2.46
CA VAL A 18 40.12 -11.95 1.01
C VAL A 18 38.86 -12.56 0.41
N GLY A 19 38.56 -13.83 0.73
CA GLY A 19 37.34 -14.50 0.27
C GLY A 19 36.07 -13.77 0.73
N LEU A 20 36.02 -13.34 1.99
CA LEU A 20 34.90 -12.59 2.55
C LEU A 20 34.74 -11.23 1.86
N THR A 21 35.85 -10.51 1.65
CA THR A 21 35.84 -9.19 1.01
C THR A 21 35.35 -9.27 -0.43
N ILE A 22 35.87 -10.24 -1.21
CA ILE A 22 35.40 -10.49 -2.58
C ILE A 22 33.92 -10.87 -2.59
N GLY A 23 33.50 -11.75 -1.68
CA GLY A 23 32.09 -12.15 -1.54
C GLY A 23 31.16 -10.97 -1.27
N ILE A 24 31.54 -10.07 -0.35
CA ILE A 24 30.78 -8.86 -0.02
C ILE A 24 30.70 -7.92 -1.24
N ILE A 25 31.82 -7.66 -1.91
CA ILE A 25 31.87 -6.73 -3.05
C ILE A 25 31.02 -7.24 -4.21
N LEU A 26 31.16 -8.52 -4.58
CA LEU A 26 30.37 -9.12 -5.67
C LEU A 26 28.88 -9.15 -5.34
N SER A 27 28.51 -9.50 -4.10
CA SER A 27 27.12 -9.50 -3.65
C SER A 27 26.52 -8.09 -3.68
N PHE A 28 27.27 -7.09 -3.20
CA PHE A 28 26.84 -5.70 -3.23
C PHE A 28 26.65 -5.17 -4.66
N GLY A 29 27.57 -5.50 -5.57
CA GLY A 29 27.46 -5.14 -6.98
C GLY A 29 26.23 -5.75 -7.66
N LEU A 30 25.95 -7.04 -7.40
CA LEU A 30 24.76 -7.72 -7.91
C LEU A 30 23.47 -7.09 -7.39
N VAL A 31 23.40 -6.80 -6.09
CA VAL A 31 22.23 -6.17 -5.47
C VAL A 31 22.02 -4.75 -6.02
N SER A 32 23.10 -3.98 -6.19
CA SER A 32 23.02 -2.62 -6.74
C SER A 32 22.52 -2.63 -8.16
N ARG A 33 23.08 -3.49 -9.02
CA ARG A 33 22.63 -3.64 -10.41
C ARG A 33 21.17 -4.10 -10.49
N TRP A 34 20.78 -5.07 -9.67
CA TRP A 34 19.39 -5.53 -9.62
C TRP A 34 18.41 -4.40 -9.24
N LYS A 35 18.79 -3.53 -8.29
CA LYS A 35 18.00 -2.36 -7.93
C LYS A 35 17.87 -1.39 -9.11
N GLU A 36 18.97 -1.07 -9.78
CA GLU A 36 18.98 -0.19 -10.96
C GLU A 36 18.09 -0.75 -12.08
N ASP A 37 18.22 -2.03 -12.42
CA ASP A 37 17.42 -2.68 -13.47
C ASP A 37 15.93 -2.69 -13.11
N ARG A 38 15.60 -2.96 -11.83
CA ARG A 38 14.22 -2.95 -11.32
C ARG A 38 13.63 -1.54 -11.40
N ASP A 39 14.36 -0.52 -10.96
CA ASP A 39 13.88 0.86 -10.94
C ASP A 39 13.71 1.40 -12.37
N ALA A 40 14.63 1.06 -13.29
CA ALA A 40 14.51 1.39 -14.71
C ALA A 40 13.31 0.71 -15.38
N TYR A 41 13.02 -0.54 -15.00
CA TYR A 41 11.83 -1.25 -15.47
C TYR A 41 10.54 -0.61 -14.92
N GLN A 42 10.50 -0.30 -13.63
CA GLN A 42 9.34 0.33 -13.01
C GLN A 42 8.99 1.69 -13.62
N LYS A 43 10.00 2.50 -13.96
CA LYS A 43 9.81 3.78 -14.68
C LYS A 43 9.14 3.62 -16.04
N LYS A 44 9.21 2.45 -16.68
CA LYS A 44 8.58 2.19 -17.98
C LYS A 44 7.14 1.68 -17.87
N LEU A 45 6.71 1.30 -16.66
CA LEU A 45 5.35 0.80 -16.45
C LEU A 45 4.34 1.96 -16.48
N PRO A 46 3.11 1.72 -16.99
CA PRO A 46 2.05 2.72 -16.94
C PRO A 46 1.64 3.02 -15.49
N GLY A 47 1.14 4.22 -15.23
CA GLY A 47 0.74 4.65 -13.89
C GLY A 47 1.88 5.22 -13.06
N ASN A 48 3.09 5.38 -13.58
CA ASN A 48 4.10 6.17 -12.87
C ASN A 48 3.64 7.64 -12.75
N TYR A 49 4.20 8.41 -11.82
CA TYR A 49 3.76 9.79 -11.59
C TYR A 49 4.01 10.73 -12.78
N ASP A 50 5.03 10.43 -13.59
CA ASP A 50 5.37 11.18 -14.81
C ASP A 50 4.51 10.80 -16.02
N SER A 51 3.62 9.81 -15.88
CA SER A 51 2.80 9.30 -16.96
C SER A 51 1.44 9.95 -16.93
N ASN A 52 0.96 10.37 -18.10
CA ASN A 52 -0.38 10.95 -18.24
C ASN A 52 -1.50 9.88 -18.18
N GLN A 53 -1.21 8.69 -17.64
CA GLN A 53 -2.15 7.57 -17.58
C GLN A 53 -1.99 6.79 -16.28
N THR A 54 -3.07 6.22 -15.78
CA THR A 54 -3.04 5.26 -14.66
C THR A 54 -2.47 3.91 -15.11
N ALA A 55 -2.19 3.02 -14.16
CA ALA A 55 -1.70 1.66 -14.41
C ALA A 55 -2.67 0.82 -15.28
N TYR A 56 -3.96 1.19 -15.28
CA TYR A 56 -5.00 0.56 -16.11
C TYR A 56 -5.26 1.31 -17.43
N GLY A 57 -4.42 2.28 -17.79
CA GLY A 57 -4.49 3.00 -19.07
C GLY A 57 -5.55 4.08 -19.16
N LYS A 58 -6.19 4.47 -18.05
CA LYS A 58 -7.09 5.64 -18.01
C LYS A 58 -6.26 6.92 -17.95
N THR A 59 -6.75 8.02 -18.52
CA THR A 59 -6.06 9.30 -18.45
C THR A 59 -5.90 9.77 -17.00
N LEU A 60 -4.68 10.11 -16.62
CA LEU A 60 -4.37 10.77 -15.36
C LEU A 60 -4.47 12.27 -15.60
N SER A 61 -5.52 12.91 -15.08
CA SER A 61 -5.75 14.34 -15.35
C SER A 61 -4.82 15.23 -14.53
N GLU A 62 -4.53 14.79 -13.29
CA GLU A 62 -3.62 15.46 -12.36
C GLU A 62 -2.82 14.39 -11.62
N PRO A 63 -1.47 14.48 -11.56
CA PRO A 63 -0.68 13.59 -10.75
C PRO A 63 -0.94 13.84 -9.24
N PRO A 64 -0.63 12.86 -8.37
CA PRO A 64 -0.66 13.09 -6.94
C PRO A 64 0.26 14.25 -6.53
N PRO A 65 -0.03 14.97 -5.43
CA PRO A 65 0.81 16.07 -4.94
C PRO A 65 2.27 15.64 -4.72
N GLU A 66 3.22 16.57 -4.88
CA GLU A 66 4.67 16.28 -4.76
C GLU A 66 5.01 15.62 -3.41
N SER A 67 4.39 16.05 -2.31
CA SER A 67 4.58 15.45 -0.98
C SER A 67 4.29 13.95 -0.96
N ILE A 68 3.26 13.49 -1.68
CA ILE A 68 2.90 12.08 -1.81
C ILE A 68 3.90 11.33 -2.69
N GLN A 69 4.40 11.98 -3.74
CA GLN A 69 5.40 11.38 -4.62
C GLN A 69 6.74 11.19 -3.89
N GLU A 70 7.11 12.13 -3.01
CA GLU A 70 8.27 12.05 -2.14
C GLU A 70 8.12 11.00 -1.04
N GLU A 71 6.93 10.89 -0.43
CA GLU A 71 6.63 9.90 0.61
C GLU A 71 6.59 8.47 0.04
N TYR A 72 6.05 8.30 -1.17
CA TYR A 72 5.92 7.01 -1.84
C TYR A 72 6.68 7.01 -3.18
N PRO A 73 8.03 7.05 -3.15
CA PRO A 73 8.83 7.15 -4.36
C PRO A 73 8.68 5.91 -5.24
N GLY A 74 8.46 6.14 -6.53
CA GLY A 74 8.23 5.10 -7.53
C GLY A 74 6.87 4.41 -7.44
N GLY A 75 5.97 4.86 -6.56
CA GLY A 75 4.60 4.38 -6.51
C GLY A 75 3.88 4.54 -7.85
N ARG A 76 2.79 3.79 -8.02
CA ARG A 76 2.00 3.80 -9.28
C ARG A 76 0.56 4.15 -9.00
N VAL A 77 0.03 5.11 -9.73
CA VAL A 77 -1.38 5.49 -9.73
C VAL A 77 -2.18 4.40 -10.44
N LEU A 78 -2.99 3.66 -9.70
CA LEU A 78 -3.93 2.68 -10.23
C LEU A 78 -5.21 3.35 -10.71
N TYR A 79 -5.74 4.24 -9.88
CA TYR A 79 -6.98 4.96 -10.12
C TYR A 79 -6.80 6.43 -9.77
N HIS A 80 -7.44 7.28 -10.56
CA HIS A 80 -7.60 8.70 -10.30
C HIS A 80 -9.05 9.07 -10.57
N VAL A 81 -9.65 9.79 -9.63
CA VAL A 81 -10.96 10.42 -9.79
C VAL A 81 -10.78 11.91 -9.53
N ASN A 82 -11.07 12.71 -10.56
CA ASN A 82 -11.19 14.16 -10.47
C ASN A 82 -12.67 14.50 -10.20
N GLU A 83 -12.91 15.54 -9.41
CA GLU A 83 -14.24 15.96 -8.95
C GLU A 83 -15.01 14.78 -8.35
N ALA A 84 -14.48 14.22 -7.25
CA ALA A 84 -15.11 13.08 -6.62
C ALA A 84 -16.56 13.41 -6.25
N ASN A 85 -17.48 12.53 -6.62
CA ASN A 85 -18.88 12.66 -6.27
C ASN A 85 -19.18 11.84 -4.99
N ALA A 86 -20.42 11.95 -4.50
CA ALA A 86 -20.83 11.24 -3.29
C ALA A 86 -20.67 9.71 -3.39
N SER A 87 -20.78 9.10 -4.58
CA SER A 87 -20.67 7.64 -4.75
C SER A 87 -19.26 7.08 -4.57
N VAL A 88 -18.22 7.89 -4.77
CA VAL A 88 -16.82 7.47 -4.53
C VAL A 88 -16.26 8.02 -3.23
N THR A 89 -17.04 8.83 -2.50
CA THR A 89 -16.61 9.47 -1.26
C THR A 89 -16.85 8.54 -0.08
N LEU A 90 -15.93 8.56 0.89
CA LEU A 90 -16.10 7.80 2.12
C LEU A 90 -17.36 8.25 2.89
N PRO A 91 -18.13 7.33 3.48
CA PRO A 91 -19.34 7.68 4.24
C PRO A 91 -19.07 8.72 5.33
N GLY A 92 -19.91 9.76 5.40
CA GLY A 92 -19.78 10.83 6.39
C GLY A 92 -18.65 11.83 6.14
N LYS A 93 -17.97 11.76 4.98
CA LYS A 93 -16.98 12.76 4.55
C LYS A 93 -17.56 13.66 3.45
N ALA A 94 -17.07 14.90 3.41
CA ALA A 94 -17.30 15.77 2.27
C ALA A 94 -16.58 15.23 1.04
N SER A 95 -17.15 15.45 -0.14
CA SER A 95 -16.56 14.98 -1.38
C SER A 95 -15.20 15.65 -1.64
N PRO A 96 -14.10 14.88 -1.73
CA PRO A 96 -12.79 15.44 -2.03
C PRO A 96 -12.73 15.96 -3.47
N LYS A 97 -11.81 16.88 -3.75
CA LYS A 97 -11.54 17.32 -5.12
C LYS A 97 -10.94 16.19 -5.95
N ASN A 98 -9.94 15.52 -5.39
CA ASN A 98 -9.22 14.45 -6.07
C ASN A 98 -9.10 13.22 -5.16
N ILE A 99 -9.22 12.04 -5.76
CA ILE A 99 -8.91 10.75 -5.13
C ILE A 99 -7.89 10.04 -6.00
N TRP A 100 -6.76 9.66 -5.40
CA TRP A 100 -5.80 8.75 -6.02
C TRP A 100 -5.74 7.45 -5.25
N ILE A 101 -5.62 6.34 -5.96
CA ILE A 101 -5.26 5.04 -5.38
C ILE A 101 -3.93 4.64 -5.95
N LEU A 102 -2.94 4.47 -5.08
CA LEU A 102 -1.55 4.26 -5.42
C LEU A 102 -1.11 2.88 -4.94
N THR A 103 -0.25 2.20 -5.69
CA THR A 103 0.57 1.12 -5.12
C THR A 103 1.84 1.69 -4.53
N THR A 104 2.24 1.22 -3.36
CA THR A 104 3.55 1.55 -2.79
C THR A 104 4.60 0.55 -3.26
N ASN A 105 5.82 1.02 -3.51
CA ASN A 105 6.96 0.13 -3.78
C ASN A 105 7.64 -0.32 -2.49
N ASN A 106 7.62 0.55 -1.47
CA ASN A 106 8.26 0.35 -0.18
C ASN A 106 7.28 0.85 0.88
N GLY A 107 6.81 -0.02 1.76
CA GLY A 107 5.88 0.37 2.83
C GLY A 107 5.10 -0.82 3.39
N SER A 108 4.48 -0.62 4.55
CA SER A 108 3.64 -1.64 5.19
C SER A 108 2.32 -1.89 4.46
N TYR A 109 1.90 -0.98 3.56
CA TYR A 109 0.62 -1.05 2.86
C TYR A 109 0.83 -1.20 1.36
N LYS A 110 0.20 -2.20 0.75
CA LYS A 110 0.29 -2.42 -0.71
C LYS A 110 -0.38 -1.30 -1.50
N PHE A 111 -1.46 -0.74 -0.96
CA PHE A 111 -2.26 0.30 -1.59
C PHE A 111 -2.49 1.47 -0.64
N VAL A 112 -2.40 2.69 -1.15
CA VAL A 112 -2.69 3.93 -0.41
C VAL A 112 -3.75 4.70 -1.17
N ARG A 113 -4.80 5.12 -0.47
CA ARG A 113 -5.82 6.02 -0.98
C ARG A 113 -5.52 7.42 -0.47
N VAL A 114 -5.33 8.37 -1.38
CA VAL A 114 -5.05 9.77 -1.10
C VAL A 114 -6.26 10.58 -1.49
N GLU A 115 -6.82 11.32 -0.55
CA GLU A 115 -7.94 12.23 -0.78
C GLU A 115 -7.48 13.67 -0.56
N GLN A 116 -7.69 14.52 -1.56
CA GLN A 116 -7.45 15.96 -1.46
C GLN A 116 -8.76 16.69 -1.21
N ALA A 117 -8.82 17.50 -0.17
CA ALA A 117 -10.00 18.30 0.14
C ALA A 117 -10.43 19.22 -1.03
N ALA A 118 -11.73 19.47 -1.14
CA ALA A 118 -12.25 20.52 -2.01
C ALA A 118 -11.78 21.90 -1.52
N ALA A 119 -11.26 22.73 -2.42
CA ALA A 119 -10.74 24.05 -2.07
C ALA A 119 -11.88 25.04 -1.75
N ASP A 120 -12.31 25.10 -0.50
CA ASP A 120 -13.19 26.15 -0.01
C ASP A 120 -12.39 27.43 0.25
N GLY A 121 -11.97 28.13 -0.81
CA GLY A 121 -11.49 29.54 -0.84
C GLY A 121 -10.35 29.99 0.09
N ASN A 122 -9.95 29.20 1.08
CA ASN A 122 -9.04 29.48 2.19
C ASN A 122 -8.42 28.19 2.79
N ALA A 123 -8.79 27.00 2.32
CA ALA A 123 -8.20 25.74 2.78
C ALA A 123 -6.89 25.47 2.01
N THR A 124 -5.77 25.39 2.74
CA THR A 124 -4.59 24.64 2.31
C THR A 124 -5.02 23.25 1.83
N ASP A 125 -4.47 22.78 0.71
CA ASP A 125 -4.68 21.45 0.12
C ASP A 125 -4.42 20.35 1.16
N THR A 126 -5.44 20.05 1.96
CA THR A 126 -5.33 19.12 3.07
C THR A 126 -5.47 17.72 2.48
N LEU A 127 -4.45 16.89 2.69
CA LEU A 127 -4.41 15.52 2.21
C LEU A 127 -4.78 14.58 3.34
N SER A 128 -5.70 13.65 3.06
CA SER A 128 -6.02 12.53 3.93
C SER A 128 -5.53 11.25 3.30
N LEU A 129 -4.71 10.50 4.04
CA LEU A 129 -4.12 9.25 3.57
C LEU A 129 -4.77 8.07 4.29
N TYR A 130 -5.17 7.07 3.52
CA TYR A 130 -5.77 5.85 4.03
C TYR A 130 -5.04 4.63 3.48
N ARG A 131 -5.00 3.55 4.26
CA ARG A 131 -4.64 2.23 3.73
C ARG A 131 -5.73 1.83 2.73
N GLY A 132 -5.36 1.80 1.45
CA GLY A 132 -6.34 1.72 0.35
C GLY A 132 -7.14 0.41 0.34
N ALA A 133 -6.62 -0.65 0.95
CA ALA A 133 -7.26 -1.97 0.98
C ALA A 133 -7.75 -2.38 2.36
N GLU A 134 -7.60 -1.57 3.40
CA GLU A 134 -7.83 -2.02 4.79
C GLU A 134 -8.81 -1.12 5.52
N ILE A 135 -9.66 -1.74 6.34
CA ILE A 135 -10.67 -1.08 7.16
C ILE A 135 -10.71 -1.67 8.57
N PHE A 136 -11.12 -0.84 9.51
CA PHE A 136 -11.47 -1.24 10.86
C PHE A 136 -12.95 -1.60 10.93
N VAL A 137 -13.26 -2.72 11.57
CA VAL A 137 -14.61 -3.25 11.76
C VAL A 137 -14.84 -3.51 13.25
N TRP A 138 -15.81 -2.83 13.84
CA TRP A 138 -16.28 -3.10 15.20
C TRP A 138 -17.53 -3.96 15.14
N THR A 139 -17.54 -5.01 15.94
CA THR A 139 -18.64 -5.97 16.03
C THR A 139 -19.42 -5.79 17.31
N SER A 140 -20.68 -6.23 17.30
CA SER A 140 -21.52 -6.23 18.48
C SER A 140 -20.91 -7.08 19.62
N PRO A 141 -21.18 -6.74 20.89
CA PRO A 141 -20.70 -7.54 22.02
C PRO A 141 -21.13 -8.99 21.92
N GLY A 142 -20.17 -9.91 22.06
CA GLY A 142 -20.42 -11.36 22.00
C GLY A 142 -20.25 -11.98 20.61
N THR A 143 -20.08 -11.18 19.56
CA THR A 143 -19.70 -11.71 18.24
C THR A 143 -18.30 -12.31 18.29
N SER A 144 -18.19 -13.58 17.87
CA SER A 144 -16.90 -14.28 17.79
C SER A 144 -16.17 -13.97 16.48
N GLU A 145 -14.86 -14.23 16.44
CA GLU A 145 -14.08 -14.08 15.21
C GLU A 145 -14.57 -15.03 14.10
N ASP A 146 -14.97 -16.26 14.47
CA ASP A 146 -15.46 -17.26 13.52
C ASP A 146 -16.80 -16.81 12.90
N GLU A 147 -17.71 -16.26 13.71
CA GLU A 147 -18.96 -15.67 13.20
C GLU A 147 -18.70 -14.51 12.24
N LEU A 148 -17.74 -13.64 12.55
CA LEU A 148 -17.35 -12.56 11.65
C LEU A 148 -16.74 -13.12 10.36
N ARG A 149 -15.89 -14.14 10.45
CA ARG A 149 -15.26 -14.79 9.29
C ARG A 149 -16.31 -15.43 8.38
N ASP A 150 -17.28 -16.13 8.94
CA ASP A 150 -18.39 -16.72 8.19
C ASP A 150 -19.28 -15.66 7.51
N ALA A 151 -19.40 -14.48 8.12
CA ALA A 151 -20.17 -13.37 7.57
C ALA A 151 -19.43 -12.61 6.46
N LEU A 152 -18.11 -12.78 6.32
CA LEU A 152 -17.26 -12.09 5.36
C LEU A 152 -16.91 -13.04 4.19
N PRO A 153 -17.50 -12.85 2.99
CA PRO A 153 -17.17 -13.67 1.83
C PRO A 153 -15.66 -13.68 1.53
N GLU A 154 -15.03 -14.85 1.56
CA GLU A 154 -13.58 -14.98 1.38
C GLU A 154 -13.09 -14.53 0.01
N ASP A 155 -13.95 -14.50 -1.00
CA ASP A 155 -13.66 -14.04 -2.36
C ASP A 155 -13.54 -12.51 -2.46
N ARG A 156 -14.07 -11.78 -1.48
CA ARG A 156 -14.06 -10.31 -1.43
C ARG A 156 -13.20 -9.76 -0.30
N TYR A 157 -13.19 -10.44 0.83
CA TYR A 157 -12.60 -9.97 2.07
C TYR A 157 -11.54 -10.95 2.59
N ASN A 158 -10.60 -10.41 3.35
CA ASN A 158 -9.64 -11.17 4.13
C ASN A 158 -9.58 -10.61 5.54
N LEU A 159 -9.89 -11.44 6.54
CA LEU A 159 -9.80 -11.04 7.94
C LEU A 159 -8.34 -11.18 8.40
N LEU A 160 -7.66 -10.05 8.60
CA LEU A 160 -6.24 -10.01 8.95
C LEU A 160 -5.99 -10.30 10.44
N GLY A 161 -6.99 -10.01 11.28
CA GLY A 161 -6.96 -10.27 12.71
C GLY A 161 -7.57 -9.13 13.52
N LYS A 162 -7.33 -9.14 14.82
CA LYS A 162 -7.86 -8.15 15.76
C LYS A 162 -6.82 -7.12 16.15
N ASN A 163 -7.21 -5.85 16.11
CA ASN A 163 -6.48 -4.74 16.70
C ASN A 163 -6.90 -4.60 18.16
N GLU A 164 -6.10 -5.15 19.08
CA GLU A 164 -6.39 -5.12 20.52
C GLU A 164 -6.38 -3.71 21.11
N LEU A 165 -5.62 -2.77 20.52
CA LEU A 165 -5.57 -1.38 20.98
C LEU A 165 -6.91 -0.66 20.75
N ARG A 166 -7.55 -0.93 19.61
CA ARG A 166 -8.83 -0.30 19.21
C ARG A 166 -10.06 -1.17 19.48
N GLY A 167 -9.85 -2.42 19.90
CA GLY A 167 -10.93 -3.39 20.13
C GLY A 167 -11.73 -3.71 18.88
N CYS A 168 -11.09 -3.68 17.70
CA CYS A 168 -11.75 -3.90 16.40
C CYS A 168 -11.01 -4.92 15.55
N TYR A 169 -11.66 -5.41 14.50
CA TYR A 169 -11.05 -6.28 13.51
C TYR A 169 -10.50 -5.48 12.34
N LEU A 170 -9.36 -5.94 11.81
CA LEU A 170 -8.78 -5.42 10.58
C LEU A 170 -9.19 -6.32 9.41
N VAL A 171 -9.96 -5.77 8.49
CA VAL A 171 -10.43 -6.47 7.29
C VAL A 171 -9.78 -5.85 6.07
N GLN A 172 -9.30 -6.69 5.16
CA GLN A 172 -8.69 -6.28 3.90
C GLN A 172 -9.58 -6.64 2.72
N PHE A 173 -9.83 -5.70 1.81
CA PHE A 173 -10.48 -5.97 0.53
C PHE A 173 -9.49 -6.60 -0.44
N ARG A 174 -9.96 -7.58 -1.20
CA ARG A 174 -9.16 -8.18 -2.28
C ARG A 174 -9.08 -7.28 -3.51
N GLU A 175 -10.13 -6.52 -3.76
CA GLU A 175 -10.18 -5.55 -4.84
C GLU A 175 -10.22 -4.13 -4.26
N VAL A 176 -9.35 -3.28 -4.78
CA VAL A 176 -9.25 -1.88 -4.37
C VAL A 176 -9.67 -1.03 -5.54
N SER A 177 -10.75 -0.28 -5.41
CA SER A 177 -11.21 0.70 -6.40
C SER A 177 -11.85 1.92 -5.69
N PRO A 178 -11.94 3.08 -6.37
CA PRO A 178 -12.53 4.27 -5.78
C PRO A 178 -14.01 4.09 -5.38
N GLU A 179 -14.74 3.32 -6.19
CA GLU A 179 -16.17 2.99 -6.01
C GLU A 179 -16.36 1.84 -5.01
N GLY A 180 -15.46 0.87 -5.01
CA GLY A 180 -15.60 -0.34 -4.20
C GLY A 180 -15.46 -0.10 -2.70
N LEU A 181 -14.65 0.87 -2.27
CA LEU A 181 -14.44 1.13 -0.84
C LEU A 181 -15.71 1.69 -0.15
N PRO A 182 -16.35 2.77 -0.63
CA PRO A 182 -17.62 3.24 -0.07
C PRO A 182 -18.73 2.19 -0.11
N GLU A 183 -18.86 1.47 -1.23
CA GLU A 183 -19.84 0.40 -1.38
C GLU A 183 -19.62 -0.72 -0.35
N ALA A 184 -18.38 -1.20 -0.23
CA ALA A 184 -18.07 -2.29 0.69
C ALA A 184 -18.21 -1.86 2.16
N LEU A 185 -17.94 -0.60 2.51
CA LEU A 185 -18.28 -0.06 3.84
C LEU A 185 -19.80 -0.12 4.09
N GLY A 186 -20.60 0.26 3.09
CA GLY A 186 -22.07 0.18 3.16
C GLY A 186 -22.58 -1.26 3.31
N GLU A 187 -22.03 -2.20 2.55
CA GLU A 187 -22.35 -3.63 2.67
C GLU A 187 -22.03 -4.20 4.06
N LEU A 188 -20.90 -3.80 4.64
CA LEU A 188 -20.50 -4.23 5.97
C LEU A 188 -21.41 -3.64 7.05
N LEU A 189 -21.77 -2.36 6.96
CA LEU A 189 -22.72 -1.73 7.88
C LEU A 189 -24.13 -2.32 7.79
N ALA A 190 -24.50 -2.92 6.66
CA ALA A 190 -25.78 -3.62 6.53
C ALA A 190 -25.81 -4.96 7.30
N LYS A 191 -24.66 -5.48 7.75
CA LYS A 191 -24.60 -6.72 8.53
C LYS A 191 -24.98 -6.45 9.99
N PRO A 192 -25.92 -7.22 10.57
CA PRO A 192 -26.47 -6.93 11.89
C PRO A 192 -25.46 -7.08 13.05
N MET A 193 -24.36 -7.79 12.83
CA MET A 193 -23.29 -8.01 13.83
C MET A 193 -22.19 -6.96 13.78
N ILE A 194 -22.23 -6.04 12.81
CA ILE A 194 -21.24 -4.98 12.63
C ILE A 194 -21.85 -3.66 13.11
N ASP A 195 -21.30 -3.11 14.19
CA ASP A 195 -21.79 -1.87 14.79
C ASP A 195 -21.22 -0.65 14.05
N LYS A 196 -19.98 -0.75 13.57
CA LYS A 196 -19.25 0.37 12.99
C LYS A 196 -18.15 -0.11 12.05
N VAL A 197 -17.91 0.64 10.99
CA VAL A 197 -16.75 0.47 10.11
C VAL A 197 -16.08 1.81 9.86
N GLU A 198 -14.76 1.82 9.75
CA GLU A 198 -13.99 3.02 9.42
C GLU A 198 -12.80 2.70 8.51
N PRO A 199 -12.49 3.56 7.53
CA PRO A 199 -11.23 3.54 6.79
C PRO A 199 -10.02 3.60 7.72
N CYS A 200 -8.98 2.82 7.41
CA CYS A 200 -7.73 2.88 8.15
C CYS A 200 -6.93 4.13 7.75
N LEU A 201 -7.05 5.20 8.53
CA LEU A 201 -6.22 6.41 8.38
C LEU A 201 -4.74 6.07 8.60
N ILE A 202 -3.88 6.67 7.78
CA ILE A 202 -2.43 6.70 7.98
C ILE A 202 -2.14 8.00 8.74
N GLU A 203 -1.72 7.87 9.99
CA GLU A 203 -1.33 8.96 10.89
C GLU A 203 0.13 9.36 10.69
#